data_AF-A0AAU7CLX2-F1
#
_entry.id   AF-A0AAU7CLX2-F1
#
_cell.length_a   1.000
_cell.length_b   1.000
_cell.length_c   1.000
_cell.angle_alpha   90.00
_cell.angle_beta   90.00
_cell.angle_gamma   90.00
#
_symmetry.space_group_name_H-M   'P 1'
#
loop_
_entity.id
_entity.type
_entity.pdbx_description
1 polymer ?
#
loop_
_entity_poly.entity_id
_entity_poly.type
_entity_poly.pdbx_seq_one_letter_code
_entity_poly.pdbx_strand_id
1 'polypeptide(L)'
;MTERDDQVGRRPVPRLRIDEFAAGPGEAPTHSGRRFVIVASLILILLWGTLQAVFRVWRAGYRRRADFGATQVAPAIDPLAEVVPPEVNPRAWREAVAETHEALVTLTAANLLDLAQMKGLRDDVGARVARARAHPETARDELAGLWNELANQAGPILEARHSRPKWLPPRPPVDLRRQPTR
;
A
#
# COMPACT_ATOMS: atom_id res chain seq x y z
N MET A 1 114.98 -32.45 9.24
CA MET A 1 114.84 -32.29 7.78
C MET A 1 113.45 -32.81 7.45
N THR A 2 112.62 -31.92 6.85
CA THR A 2 111.18 -32.06 6.48
C THR A 2 110.23 -32.29 7.68
N GLU A 3 109.05 -31.67 7.83
CA GLU A 3 108.10 -31.12 6.86
C GLU A 3 107.10 -30.18 7.57
N ARG A 4 106.40 -29.37 6.76
CA ARG A 4 105.33 -28.41 7.09
C ARG A 4 104.11 -29.05 7.77
N ASP A 5 103.39 -28.24 8.55
CA ASP A 5 101.92 -28.01 8.45
C ASP A 5 101.58 -26.85 9.42
N ASP A 6 101.30 -25.62 8.98
CA ASP A 6 100.05 -25.13 8.36
C ASP A 6 98.78 -25.60 9.07
N GLN A 7 98.34 -24.86 10.10
CA GLN A 7 96.90 -24.62 10.33
C GLN A 7 96.63 -23.43 11.26
N VAL A 8 96.58 -22.24 10.65
CA VAL A 8 95.91 -21.08 11.23
C VAL A 8 94.41 -21.36 11.18
N GLY A 9 93.83 -21.68 12.34
CA GLY A 9 92.39 -21.87 12.53
C GLY A 9 91.61 -20.59 12.22
N ARG A 10 91.28 -20.38 10.94
CA ARG A 10 90.27 -19.41 10.48
C ARG A 10 88.92 -19.81 11.06
N ARG A 11 88.40 -18.99 11.98
CA ARG A 11 87.00 -19.04 12.40
C ARG A 11 86.10 -18.91 11.15
N PRO A 12 85.11 -19.79 10.94
CA PRO A 12 84.09 -19.55 9.93
C PRO A 12 83.22 -18.38 10.39
N VAL A 13 83.32 -17.26 9.68
CA VAL A 13 82.37 -16.16 9.78
C VAL A 13 81.02 -16.70 9.28
N PRO A 14 79.93 -16.62 10.05
CA PRO A 14 78.61 -16.93 9.52
C PRO A 14 78.30 -15.89 8.45
N ARG A 15 78.44 -16.25 7.17
CA ARG A 15 77.86 -15.47 6.07
C ARG A 15 76.35 -15.64 6.21
N LEU A 16 75.71 -14.64 6.82
CA LEU A 16 74.27 -14.44 6.72
C LEU A 16 73.94 -14.37 5.23
N ARG A 17 73.36 -15.44 4.70
CA ARG A 17 72.89 -15.51 3.31
C ARG A 17 71.63 -14.65 3.27
N ILE A 18 71.75 -13.42 2.79
CA ILE A 18 70.65 -12.46 2.63
C ILE A 18 69.83 -12.75 1.35
N ASP A 19 70.08 -13.88 0.68
CA ASP A 19 69.45 -14.21 -0.61
C ASP A 19 68.15 -15.03 -0.50
N GLU A 20 67.60 -15.23 0.71
CA GLU A 20 66.38 -16.06 0.92
C GLU A 20 65.11 -15.26 1.27
N PHE A 21 65.10 -13.95 1.04
CA PHE A 21 63.87 -13.15 1.03
C PHE A 21 63.51 -12.60 -0.36
N ALA A 22 64.04 -13.22 -1.41
CA ALA A 22 63.49 -13.08 -2.76
C ALA A 22 62.32 -14.06 -2.98
N ALA A 23 61.42 -14.20 -2.00
CA ALA A 23 60.04 -14.51 -2.31
C ALA A 23 59.48 -13.23 -2.92
N GLY A 24 59.47 -13.17 -4.25
CA GLY A 24 58.88 -12.05 -4.98
C GLY A 24 57.49 -11.73 -4.42
N PRO A 25 57.01 -10.48 -4.55
CA PRO A 25 55.62 -10.20 -4.23
C PRO A 25 54.80 -11.06 -5.19
N GLY A 26 54.37 -12.23 -4.71
CA GLY A 26 53.33 -13.01 -5.34
C GLY A 26 52.18 -12.04 -5.40
N GLU A 27 51.94 -11.51 -6.61
CA GLU A 27 50.83 -10.62 -6.88
C GLU A 27 49.61 -11.25 -6.21
N ALA A 28 49.17 -10.64 -5.11
CA ALA A 28 47.89 -10.99 -4.52
C ALA A 28 46.90 -10.86 -5.67
N PRO A 29 46.13 -11.91 -6.01
CA PRO A 29 45.30 -11.89 -7.21
C PRO A 29 44.40 -10.65 -7.18
N THR A 30 44.68 -9.67 -8.04
CA THR A 30 43.92 -8.41 -8.21
C THR A 30 42.57 -8.66 -8.87
N HIS A 31 41.98 -9.83 -8.62
CA HIS A 31 40.84 -10.40 -9.31
C HIS A 31 39.57 -10.52 -8.43
N SER A 32 39.62 -10.09 -7.17
CA SER A 32 38.51 -10.29 -6.22
C SER A 32 37.56 -9.09 -6.10
N GLY A 33 38.07 -7.84 -6.14
CA GLY A 33 37.24 -6.64 -5.94
C GLY A 33 36.24 -6.39 -7.07
N ARG A 34 36.68 -6.44 -8.34
CA ARG A 34 35.81 -6.16 -9.50
C ARG A 34 34.68 -7.17 -9.62
N ARG A 35 34.95 -8.46 -9.39
CA ARG A 35 33.95 -9.52 -9.44
C ARG A 35 32.94 -9.39 -8.30
N PHE A 36 33.39 -9.07 -7.09
CA PHE A 36 32.50 -8.81 -5.97
C PHE A 36 31.55 -7.63 -6.25
N VAL A 37 32.09 -6.51 -6.77
CA VAL A 37 31.27 -5.35 -7.14
C VAL A 37 30.25 -5.68 -8.24
N ILE A 38 30.66 -6.45 -9.26
CA ILE A 38 29.74 -6.89 -10.32
C ILE A 38 28.63 -7.76 -9.74
N VAL A 39 28.97 -8.76 -8.93
CA VAL A 39 27.98 -9.66 -8.32
C VAL A 39 27.05 -8.91 -7.37
N ALA A 40 27.59 -8.04 -6.50
CA ALA A 40 26.79 -7.22 -5.60
C ALA A 40 25.86 -6.26 -6.35
N SER A 41 26.34 -5.65 -7.43
CA SER A 41 25.54 -4.78 -8.30
C SER A 41 24.42 -5.57 -8.99
N LEU A 42 24.70 -6.78 -9.48
CA LEU A 42 23.69 -7.66 -10.07
C LEU A 42 22.62 -8.06 -9.04
N ILE A 43 23.02 -8.40 -7.82
CA ILE A 43 22.08 -8.71 -6.72
C ILE A 43 21.22 -7.50 -6.39
N LEU A 44 21.83 -6.31 -6.28
CA LEU A 44 21.10 -5.07 -6.00
C LEU A 44 20.10 -4.74 -7.11
N ILE A 45 20.51 -4.88 -8.38
CA ILE A 45 19.63 -4.67 -9.54
C ILE A 45 18.47 -5.66 -9.54
N LEU A 46 18.74 -6.94 -9.24
CA LEU A 46 17.69 -7.95 -9.13
C LEU A 46 16.71 -7.62 -8.01
N LEU A 47 17.21 -7.31 -6.82
CA LEU A 47 16.38 -6.96 -5.66
C LEU A 47 15.54 -5.72 -5.93
N TRP A 48 16.15 -4.69 -6.53
CA TRP A 48 15.45 -3.48 -6.94
C TRP A 48 14.39 -3.77 -8.00
N GLY A 49 14.73 -4.56 -9.03
CA GLY A 49 13.80 -4.97 -10.09
C GLY A 49 12.60 -5.74 -9.56
N THR A 50 12.81 -6.68 -8.64
CA THR A 50 11.73 -7.41 -7.97
C THR A 50 10.84 -6.47 -7.15
N LEU A 51 11.44 -5.58 -6.35
CA LEU A 51 10.67 -4.57 -5.58
C LEU A 51 9.85 -3.68 -6.50
N GLN A 52 10.43 -3.24 -7.63
CA GLN A 52 9.76 -2.42 -8.63
C GLN A 52 8.58 -3.16 -9.27
N ALA A 53 8.75 -4.44 -9.61
CA ALA A 53 7.69 -5.27 -10.17
C ALA A 53 6.53 -5.46 -9.19
N VAL A 54 6.83 -5.81 -7.93
CA VAL A 54 5.82 -5.94 -6.86
C VAL A 54 5.06 -4.61 -6.69
N PHE A 55 5.79 -3.49 -6.64
CA PHE A 55 5.17 -2.16 -6.52
C PHE A 55 4.28 -1.83 -7.72
N ARG A 56 4.68 -2.18 -8.94
CA ARG A 56 3.86 -1.96 -10.15
C ARG A 56 2.59 -2.82 -10.15
N VAL A 57 2.68 -4.09 -9.81
CA VAL A 57 1.52 -4.99 -9.71
C VAL A 57 0.56 -4.48 -8.64
N TRP A 58 1.07 -4.11 -7.47
CA TRP A 58 0.28 -3.51 -6.41
C TRP A 58 -0.42 -2.22 -6.86
N ARG A 59 0.32 -1.31 -7.52
CA ARG A 59 -0.22 -0.04 -8.04
C ARG A 59 -1.23 -0.24 -9.18
N ALA A 60 -1.07 -1.28 -10.00
CA ALA A 60 -2.06 -1.62 -11.03
C ALA A 60 -3.36 -2.16 -10.41
N GLY A 61 -3.25 -3.01 -9.38
CA GLY A 61 -4.39 -3.47 -8.61
C GLY A 61 -5.09 -2.36 -7.83
N TYR A 62 -4.34 -1.34 -7.38
CA TYR A 62 -4.89 -0.12 -6.78
C TYR A 62 -5.73 0.67 -7.78
N ARG A 63 -5.18 0.94 -8.97
CA ARG A 63 -5.91 1.69 -10.01
C ARG A 63 -7.20 1.00 -10.43
N ARG A 64 -7.15 -0.32 -10.69
CA ARG A 64 -8.35 -1.08 -11.07
C ARG A 64 -9.47 -1.02 -10.02
N ARG A 65 -9.12 -0.99 -8.72
CA ARG A 65 -10.09 -0.89 -7.63
C ARG A 65 -10.64 0.51 -7.47
N ALA A 66 -9.79 1.53 -7.53
CA ALA A 66 -10.23 2.93 -7.51
C ALA A 66 -11.13 3.24 -8.71
N ASP A 67 -10.75 2.76 -9.91
CA ASP A 67 -11.54 2.92 -11.13
C ASP A 67 -12.91 2.21 -11.01
N PHE A 68 -12.96 0.99 -10.47
CA PHE A 68 -14.22 0.29 -10.22
C PHE A 68 -15.10 1.06 -9.22
N GLY A 69 -14.51 1.57 -8.14
CA GLY A 69 -15.19 2.41 -7.17
C GLY A 69 -15.85 3.64 -7.80
N ALA A 70 -15.07 4.41 -8.56
CA ALA A 70 -15.52 5.65 -9.18
C ALA A 70 -16.52 5.43 -10.33
N THR A 71 -16.43 4.32 -11.07
CA THR A 71 -17.27 4.08 -12.25
C THR A 71 -18.51 3.26 -11.99
N GLN A 72 -18.50 2.41 -10.94
CA GLN A 72 -19.59 1.46 -10.69
C GLN A 72 -20.25 1.66 -9.33
N VAL A 73 -19.49 1.96 -8.29
CA VAL A 73 -20.03 2.05 -6.92
C VAL A 73 -20.63 3.42 -6.67
N ALA A 74 -19.86 4.49 -6.89
CA ALA A 74 -20.33 5.84 -6.64
C ALA A 74 -21.53 6.23 -7.52
N PRO A 75 -21.55 5.94 -8.83
CA PRO A 75 -22.69 6.28 -9.68
C PRO A 75 -23.97 5.51 -9.35
N ALA A 76 -23.90 4.43 -8.57
CA ALA A 76 -25.08 3.67 -8.16
C ALA A 76 -26.03 4.49 -7.26
N ILE A 77 -25.54 5.54 -6.60
CA ILE A 77 -26.36 6.44 -5.77
C ILE A 77 -27.04 7.54 -6.60
N ASP A 78 -26.51 7.90 -7.77
CA ASP A 78 -26.99 9.04 -8.57
C ASP A 78 -28.49 8.97 -8.91
N PRO A 79 -29.09 7.81 -9.23
CA PRO A 79 -30.51 7.74 -9.53
C PRO A 79 -31.41 8.05 -8.32
N LEU A 80 -30.84 8.11 -7.11
CA LEU A 80 -31.54 8.57 -5.91
C LEU A 80 -31.82 10.08 -5.94
N ALA A 81 -31.01 10.86 -6.67
CA ALA A 81 -31.17 12.30 -6.82
C ALA A 81 -32.53 12.68 -7.46
N GLU A 82 -33.11 11.76 -8.24
CA GLU A 82 -34.40 11.92 -8.91
C GLU A 82 -35.59 11.58 -7.98
N VAL A 83 -35.35 10.81 -6.91
CA VAL A 83 -36.36 10.38 -5.95
C VAL A 83 -36.41 11.40 -4.81
N VAL A 84 -37.15 12.49 -5.02
CA VAL A 84 -37.26 13.53 -4.00
C VAL A 84 -38.26 13.10 -2.92
N PRO A 85 -37.84 12.95 -1.66
CA PRO A 85 -38.76 12.65 -0.57
C PRO A 85 -39.79 13.78 -0.39
N PRO A 86 -41.02 13.46 0.05
CA PRO A 86 -41.98 14.49 0.44
C PRO A 86 -41.37 15.38 1.54
N GLU A 87 -41.73 16.66 1.54
CA GLU A 87 -41.29 17.65 2.55
C GLU A 87 -39.79 18.02 2.51
N VAL A 88 -39.00 17.47 1.58
CA VAL A 88 -37.57 17.81 1.41
C VAL A 88 -37.37 18.74 0.23
N ASN A 89 -36.54 19.78 0.42
CA ASN A 89 -36.17 20.68 -0.67
C ASN A 89 -35.41 19.91 -1.78
N PRO A 90 -35.86 19.92 -3.05
CA PRO A 90 -35.24 19.15 -4.12
C PRO A 90 -33.78 19.51 -4.42
N ARG A 91 -33.36 20.74 -4.16
CA ARG A 91 -31.97 21.17 -4.35
C ARG A 91 -31.08 20.61 -3.24
N ALA A 92 -31.51 20.79 -1.98
CA ALA A 92 -30.79 20.25 -0.83
C ALA A 92 -30.67 18.72 -0.89
N TRP A 93 -31.71 18.04 -1.38
CA TRP A 93 -31.71 16.59 -1.63
C TRP A 93 -30.59 16.18 -2.59
N ARG A 94 -30.56 16.80 -3.78
CA ARG A 94 -29.54 16.51 -4.79
C ARG A 94 -28.13 16.83 -4.30
N GLU A 95 -27.97 17.91 -3.55
CA GLU A 95 -26.69 18.27 -2.93
C GLU A 95 -26.19 17.17 -1.98
N ALA A 96 -27.03 16.58 -1.11
CA ALA A 96 -26.54 15.49 -0.27
C ALA A 96 -26.32 14.18 -1.03
N VAL A 97 -27.10 13.90 -2.09
CA VAL A 97 -26.81 12.74 -2.94
C VAL A 97 -25.43 12.91 -3.58
N ALA A 98 -25.10 14.11 -4.07
CA ALA A 98 -23.77 14.43 -4.59
C ALA A 98 -22.68 14.34 -3.51
N GLU A 99 -22.90 14.85 -2.30
CA GLU A 99 -21.95 14.68 -1.18
C GLU A 99 -21.74 13.20 -0.84
N THR A 100 -22.79 12.39 -0.95
CA THR A 100 -22.72 10.93 -0.73
C THR A 100 -21.96 10.21 -1.84
N HIS A 101 -22.13 10.65 -3.09
CA HIS A 101 -21.33 10.18 -4.23
C HIS A 101 -19.84 10.40 -3.94
N GLU A 102 -19.45 11.63 -3.59
CA GLU A 102 -18.05 11.97 -3.30
C GLU A 102 -17.47 11.19 -2.11
N ALA A 103 -18.30 10.94 -1.09
CA ALA A 103 -17.98 10.06 0.03
C ALA A 103 -17.69 8.62 -0.43
N LEU A 104 -18.51 8.06 -1.33
CA LEU A 104 -18.31 6.72 -1.90
C LEU A 104 -17.05 6.65 -2.78
N VAL A 105 -16.78 7.68 -3.58
CA VAL A 105 -15.51 7.79 -4.34
C VAL A 105 -14.32 7.78 -3.39
N THR A 106 -14.38 8.56 -2.32
CA THR A 106 -13.29 8.64 -1.34
C THR A 106 -13.08 7.31 -0.61
N LEU A 107 -14.16 6.66 -0.18
CA LEU A 107 -14.10 5.34 0.47
C LEU A 107 -13.44 4.30 -0.44
N THR A 108 -13.89 4.22 -1.69
CA THR A 108 -13.40 3.23 -2.63
C THR A 108 -11.98 3.52 -3.09
N ALA A 109 -11.61 4.80 -3.19
CA ALA A 109 -10.25 5.25 -3.46
C ALA A 109 -9.30 5.00 -2.26
N ALA A 110 -9.80 4.95 -1.02
CA ALA A 110 -9.00 4.65 0.17
C ALA A 110 -8.47 3.20 0.18
N ASN A 111 -8.91 2.35 -0.76
CA ASN A 111 -8.45 0.97 -0.93
C ASN A 111 -8.62 0.10 0.35
N LEU A 112 -9.60 0.47 1.18
CA LEU A 112 -10.03 -0.29 2.35
C LEU A 112 -10.90 -1.49 1.98
N LEU A 113 -11.47 -1.46 0.77
CA LEU A 113 -12.36 -2.49 0.26
C LEU A 113 -11.64 -3.32 -0.81
N ASP A 114 -11.79 -4.64 -0.72
CA ASP A 114 -11.49 -5.51 -1.84
C ASP A 114 -12.60 -5.44 -2.92
N LEU A 115 -12.37 -6.09 -4.06
CA LEU A 115 -13.32 -6.04 -5.17
C LEU A 115 -14.67 -6.71 -4.84
N ALA A 116 -14.68 -7.74 -3.99
CA ALA A 116 -15.92 -8.42 -3.59
C ALA A 116 -16.74 -7.52 -2.67
N GLN A 117 -16.09 -6.85 -1.72
CA GLN A 117 -16.69 -5.84 -0.85
C GLN A 117 -17.22 -4.65 -1.64
N MET A 118 -16.48 -4.17 -2.67
CA MET A 118 -16.97 -3.10 -3.55
C MET A 118 -18.22 -3.50 -4.34
N LYS A 119 -18.28 -4.76 -4.83
CA LYS A 119 -19.48 -5.28 -5.49
C LYS A 119 -20.66 -5.36 -4.51
N GLY A 120 -20.44 -5.88 -3.31
CA GLY A 120 -21.44 -5.90 -2.25
C GLY A 120 -21.96 -4.50 -1.94
N LEU A 121 -21.07 -3.53 -1.75
CA LEU A 121 -21.44 -2.13 -1.52
C LEU A 121 -22.27 -1.54 -2.67
N ARG A 122 -21.89 -1.79 -3.93
CA ARG A 122 -22.67 -1.36 -5.09
C ARG A 122 -24.08 -1.98 -5.08
N ASP A 123 -24.17 -3.27 -4.83
CA ASP A 123 -25.44 -4.00 -4.84
C ASP A 123 -26.34 -3.53 -3.67
N ASP A 124 -25.75 -3.27 -2.50
CA ASP A 124 -26.44 -2.68 -1.35
C ASP A 124 -26.96 -1.26 -1.64
N VAL A 125 -26.12 -0.40 -2.25
CA VAL A 125 -26.54 0.94 -2.70
C VAL A 125 -27.68 0.83 -3.72
N GLY A 126 -27.54 -0.05 -4.72
CA GLY A 126 -28.59 -0.28 -5.72
C GLY A 126 -29.91 -0.76 -5.09
N ALA A 127 -29.85 -1.65 -4.10
CA ALA A 127 -31.03 -2.11 -3.37
C ALA A 127 -31.70 -0.98 -2.58
N ARG A 128 -30.92 -0.09 -1.96
CA ARG A 128 -31.44 1.11 -1.28
C ARG A 128 -32.16 2.04 -2.24
N VAL A 129 -31.55 2.32 -3.39
CA VAL A 129 -32.16 3.18 -4.42
C VAL A 129 -33.45 2.55 -4.95
N ALA A 130 -33.48 1.24 -5.16
CA ALA A 130 -34.70 0.54 -5.57
C ALA A 130 -35.81 0.64 -4.51
N ARG A 131 -35.49 0.49 -3.21
CA ARG A 131 -36.47 0.67 -2.13
C ARG A 131 -36.98 2.11 -2.04
N ALA A 132 -36.08 3.09 -2.13
CA ALA A 132 -36.44 4.50 -2.15
C ALA A 132 -37.34 4.86 -3.34
N ARG A 133 -37.09 4.29 -4.53
CA ARG A 133 -37.96 4.46 -5.70
C ARG A 133 -39.37 3.91 -5.48
N ALA A 134 -39.48 2.76 -4.80
CA ALA A 134 -40.76 2.16 -4.47
C ALA A 134 -41.50 2.93 -3.35
N HIS A 135 -40.76 3.53 -2.42
CA HIS A 135 -41.27 4.24 -1.24
C HIS A 135 -40.51 5.57 -1.03
N PRO A 136 -40.83 6.63 -1.80
CA PRO A 136 -40.10 7.90 -1.76
C PRO A 136 -40.02 8.56 -0.38
N GLU A 137 -41.01 8.31 0.49
CA GLU A 137 -41.04 8.73 1.89
C GLU A 137 -39.88 8.16 2.72
N THR A 138 -39.35 7.00 2.35
CA THR A 138 -38.23 6.35 3.06
C THR A 138 -36.86 6.76 2.52
N ALA A 139 -36.80 7.49 1.40
CA ALA A 139 -35.54 7.79 0.73
C ALA A 139 -34.55 8.53 1.64
N ARG A 140 -35.04 9.45 2.49
CA ARG A 140 -34.24 10.16 3.49
C ARG A 140 -33.59 9.21 4.49
N ASP A 141 -34.34 8.23 4.97
CA ASP A 141 -33.86 7.27 5.97
C ASP A 141 -32.88 6.26 5.35
N GLU A 142 -33.10 5.85 4.11
CA GLU A 142 -32.16 5.00 3.36
C GLU A 142 -30.81 5.70 3.15
N LEU A 143 -30.81 6.99 2.77
CA LEU A 143 -29.59 7.80 2.64
C LEU A 143 -28.89 8.00 4.00
N ALA A 144 -29.67 8.24 5.05
CA ALA A 144 -29.16 8.37 6.41
C ALA A 144 -28.50 7.08 6.91
N GLY A 145 -29.11 5.93 6.62
CA GLY A 145 -28.62 4.59 6.92
C GLY A 145 -27.32 4.28 6.19
N LEU A 146 -27.25 4.60 4.89
CA LEU A 146 -26.02 4.48 4.10
C LEU A 146 -24.87 5.28 4.73
N TRP A 147 -25.11 6.55 5.07
CA TRP A 147 -24.08 7.36 5.74
C TRP A 147 -23.63 6.80 7.09
N ASN A 148 -24.54 6.19 7.86
CA ASN A 148 -24.18 5.57 9.13
C ASN A 148 -23.23 4.38 8.91
N GLU A 149 -23.48 3.57 7.89
CA GLU A 149 -22.62 2.45 7.52
C GLU A 149 -21.26 2.90 6.98
N LEU A 150 -21.26 3.91 6.12
CA LEU A 150 -20.01 4.52 5.62
C LEU A 150 -19.16 5.04 6.78
N ALA A 151 -19.78 5.74 7.74
CA ALA A 151 -19.09 6.23 8.94
C ALA A 151 -18.64 5.08 9.87
N ASN A 152 -19.37 3.95 9.93
CA ASN A 152 -18.93 2.77 10.68
C ASN A 152 -17.71 2.11 10.03
N GLN A 153 -17.64 2.07 8.70
CA GLN A 153 -16.58 1.38 7.96
C GLN A 153 -15.30 2.23 7.84
N ALA A 154 -15.44 3.54 7.67
CA ALA A 154 -14.31 4.42 7.33
C ALA A 154 -14.17 5.65 8.23
N GLY A 155 -14.84 5.65 9.39
CA GLY A 155 -14.98 6.77 10.34
C GLY A 155 -13.93 7.88 10.22
N PRO A 156 -12.66 7.67 10.64
CA PRO A 156 -11.67 8.74 10.63
C PRO A 156 -11.32 9.30 9.24
N ILE A 157 -11.32 8.45 8.20
CA ILE A 157 -10.97 8.84 6.83
C ILE A 157 -12.11 9.62 6.19
N LEU A 158 -13.36 9.18 6.45
CA LEU A 158 -14.54 9.83 5.92
C LEU A 158 -14.78 11.18 6.61
N GLU A 159 -14.73 11.21 7.95
CA GLU A 159 -14.95 12.43 8.75
C GLU A 159 -13.93 13.53 8.45
N ALA A 160 -12.70 13.18 8.11
CA ALA A 160 -11.66 14.15 7.76
C ALA A 160 -11.91 14.87 6.42
N ARG A 161 -12.74 14.29 5.53
CA ARG A 161 -12.91 14.80 4.16
C ARG A 161 -14.35 15.16 3.82
N HIS A 162 -15.31 14.51 4.46
CA HIS A 162 -16.73 14.65 4.18
C HIS A 162 -17.50 14.76 5.48
N SER A 163 -18.24 15.84 5.64
CA SER A 163 -19.18 16.00 6.75
C SER A 163 -20.50 15.36 6.41
N ARG A 164 -21.16 14.73 7.38
CA ARG A 164 -22.53 14.23 7.20
C ARG A 164 -23.43 15.39 6.75
N PRO A 165 -24.24 15.21 5.69
CA PRO A 165 -25.19 16.23 5.25
C PRO A 165 -26.09 16.69 6.40
N LYS A 166 -26.16 18.01 6.64
CA LYS A 166 -26.74 18.61 7.86
C LYS A 166 -28.22 18.30 8.08
N TRP A 167 -28.96 17.98 7.02
CA TRP A 167 -30.40 17.74 7.07
C TRP A 167 -30.76 16.26 7.22
N LEU A 168 -29.77 15.35 7.15
CA LEU A 168 -29.99 13.96 7.53
C LEU A 168 -30.24 13.87 9.04
N PRO A 169 -31.08 12.92 9.48
CA PRO A 169 -31.26 12.66 10.91
C PRO A 169 -29.89 12.39 11.56
N PRO A 170 -29.72 12.77 12.84
CA PRO A 170 -28.47 12.56 13.56
C PRO A 170 -28.16 11.06 13.61
N ARG A 171 -26.87 10.74 13.68
CA ARG A 171 -26.42 9.35 13.81
C ARG A 171 -27.00 8.79 15.11
N PRO A 172 -27.70 7.63 15.07
CA PRO A 172 -28.16 6.99 16.29
C PRO A 172 -26.95 6.60 17.15
N PRO A 173 -27.07 6.65 18.49
CA PRO A 173 -26.00 6.20 19.37
C PRO A 173 -25.64 4.75 19.05
N VAL A 174 -24.34 4.45 18.99
CA VAL A 174 -23.87 3.08 18.76
C VAL A 174 -24.30 2.23 19.96
N ASP A 175 -25.26 1.33 19.75
CA ASP A 175 -25.71 0.40 20.78
C ASP A 175 -24.67 -0.72 20.93
N LEU A 176 -23.62 -0.45 21.70
CA LEU A 176 -22.52 -1.37 21.98
C LEU A 176 -22.97 -2.67 22.67
N ARG A 177 -24.24 -2.76 23.11
CA ARG A 177 -24.81 -3.98 23.71
C ARG A 177 -25.22 -5.05 22.69
N ARG A 178 -25.30 -4.74 21.39
CA ARG A 178 -25.67 -5.72 20.34
C ARG A 178 -24.50 -6.17 19.46
N GLN A 179 -23.25 -6.05 19.89
CA GLN A 179 -22.17 -6.72 19.16
C GLN A 179 -22.13 -8.20 19.53
N PRO A 180 -22.49 -9.14 18.63
CA PRO A 180 -22.12 -10.53 18.82
C PRO A 180 -20.59 -10.62 18.81
N THR A 181 -20.02 -11.17 19.86
CA THR A 181 -18.63 -11.65 19.88
C THR A 181 -18.43 -12.52 18.64
N ARG A 182 -17.63 -12.04 17.69
CA ARG A 182 -17.15 -12.82 16.56
C ARG A 182 -15.77 -13.35 16.85
#